data_AF-A0A939QMN9-F1
#
_entry.id   AF-A0A939QMN9-F1
#
_cell.length_a   1.000
_cell.length_b   1.000
_cell.length_c   1.000
_cell.angle_alpha   90.00
_cell.angle_beta   90.00
_cell.angle_gamma   90.00
#
_symmetry.space_group_name_H-M   'P 1'
#
loop_
_entity.id
_entity.type
_entity.pdbx_description
1 polymer ?
#
loop_
_entity_poly.entity_id
_entity_poly.type
_entity_poly.pdbx_seq_one_letter_code
_entity_poly.pdbx_strand_id
1 'polypeptide(L)'
;MLRLIVFAALGALIGGVVVTLVGPPGAGTVVASIALPVVIVATVLTRVGGSLSSAAGASPEAVQAAQSAGRVGLARIDALRQTGTQINDQPLCELDLTVQPRRGSAFASTMRTVVPVTAIPTFQPGLEREVAILLEGGPEIAFVDSDALPPGDRAGLTVPPRATVPFVPAVPHTRIVNGKRKGPLLGVSRSGRPLRFVLYAVIAIVAAAVVIWPYRQAVAQSVAAVQSGQLRADLRQPEFLADAQRALEAEIGHDRVTSIVVAEDFVIVGAPVTAGDTKTDRWTYRGGRVSADGAATIQPDFAEEQFAWSDVALDRVWPLMQEGADRVDIPVGDASASITRSTDDDIDSPTFTYPTGPPQIVFSIGDDYGSTFFTAPADGATLETQ
;
A
#
# COMPACT_ATOMS: atom_id res chain seq x y z
N MET A 1 4.97 -15.94 2.55
CA MET A 1 5.61 -14.73 1.98
C MET A 1 4.66 -13.97 1.09
N LEU A 2 4.16 -14.53 -0.01
CA LEU A 2 3.25 -13.81 -0.93
C LEU A 2 2.00 -13.18 -0.27
N ARG A 3 1.38 -13.87 0.70
CA ARG A 3 0.28 -13.31 1.50
C ARG A 3 0.69 -12.07 2.31
N LEU A 4 1.89 -12.05 2.87
CA LEU A 4 2.40 -10.88 3.62
C LEU A 4 2.54 -9.67 2.67
N ILE A 5 3.00 -9.91 1.44
CA ILE A 5 3.11 -8.89 0.39
C ILE A 5 1.73 -8.34 0.02
N VAL A 6 0.72 -9.21 -0.14
CA VAL A 6 -0.67 -8.76 -0.41
C VAL A 6 -1.16 -7.80 0.68
N PHE A 7 -0.99 -8.15 1.96
CA PHE A 7 -1.47 -7.31 3.06
C PHE A 7 -0.64 -6.05 3.26
N ALA A 8 0.67 -6.10 3.03
CA ALA A 8 1.52 -4.90 3.03
C ALA A 8 1.11 -3.93 1.91
N ALA A 9 0.89 -4.45 0.69
CA ALA A 9 0.44 -3.65 -0.44
C ALA A 9 -0.99 -3.11 -0.24
N LEU A 10 -1.88 -3.88 0.39
CA LEU A 10 -3.21 -3.42 0.77
C LEU A 10 -3.14 -2.29 1.82
N GLY A 11 -2.27 -2.43 2.81
CA GLY A 11 -2.00 -1.38 3.79
C GLY A 11 -1.48 -0.10 3.14
N ALA A 12 -0.50 -0.23 2.24
CA ALA A 12 0.03 0.90 1.47
C ALA A 12 -1.03 1.55 0.57
N LEU A 13 -1.93 0.76 -0.03
CA LEU A 13 -3.05 1.27 -0.82
C LEU A 13 -4.02 2.09 0.04
N ILE A 14 -4.41 1.58 1.21
CA ILE A 14 -5.28 2.30 2.16
C ILE A 14 -4.58 3.59 2.61
N GLY A 15 -3.30 3.52 2.99
CA GLY A 15 -2.50 4.69 3.35
C GLY A 15 -2.44 5.73 2.23
N GLY A 16 -2.24 5.29 0.98
CA GLY A 16 -2.23 6.15 -0.20
C GLY A 16 -3.58 6.84 -0.44
N VAL A 17 -4.69 6.15 -0.22
CA VAL A 17 -6.04 6.76 -0.30
C VAL A 17 -6.22 7.83 0.78
N VAL A 18 -5.84 7.54 2.03
CA VAL A 18 -5.90 8.53 3.13
C VAL A 18 -5.06 9.77 2.79
N VAL A 19 -3.83 9.59 2.31
CA VAL A 19 -2.96 10.70 1.89
C VAL A 19 -3.52 11.44 0.67
N THR A 20 -4.25 10.78 -0.23
CA THR A 20 -4.89 11.46 -1.38
C THR A 20 -6.03 12.39 -0.93
N LEU A 21 -6.76 11.97 0.11
CA LEU A 21 -7.88 12.75 0.64
C LEU A 21 -7.39 13.96 1.44
N VAL A 22 -6.31 13.78 2.19
CA VAL A 22 -5.90 14.70 3.27
C VAL A 22 -4.57 15.41 3.01
N GLY A 23 -3.66 14.77 2.29
CA GLY A 23 -2.32 15.28 2.01
C GLY A 23 -2.26 16.16 0.75
N PRO A 24 -1.04 16.58 0.37
CA PRO A 24 -0.81 17.36 -0.84
C PRO A 24 -1.34 16.65 -2.10
N PRO A 25 -1.83 17.41 -3.10
CA PRO A 25 -2.31 16.84 -4.35
C PRO A 25 -1.20 16.04 -5.03
N GLY A 26 -1.52 14.84 -5.48
CA GLY A 26 -0.57 13.94 -6.16
C GLY A 26 0.22 13.00 -5.24
N ALA A 27 0.38 13.32 -3.95
CA ALA A 27 1.23 12.52 -3.06
C ALA A 27 0.67 11.10 -2.83
N GLY A 28 -0.63 11.00 -2.53
CA GLY A 28 -1.29 9.72 -2.27
C GLY A 28 -1.58 8.90 -3.53
N THR A 29 -1.82 9.57 -4.66
CA THR A 29 -2.15 8.91 -5.93
C THR A 29 -0.97 8.09 -6.45
N VAL A 30 0.27 8.57 -6.36
CA VAL A 30 1.45 7.79 -6.77
C VAL A 30 1.54 6.47 -5.99
N VAL A 31 1.39 6.53 -4.67
CA VAL A 31 1.45 5.35 -3.80
C VAL A 31 0.31 4.38 -4.12
N ALA A 32 -0.92 4.88 -4.24
CA ALA A 32 -2.08 4.06 -4.59
C ALA A 32 -1.94 3.39 -5.97
N SER A 33 -1.39 4.12 -6.95
CA SER A 33 -1.17 3.64 -8.33
C SER A 33 -0.18 2.48 -8.40
N ILE A 34 0.84 2.48 -7.53
CA ILE A 34 1.84 1.39 -7.44
C ILE A 34 1.29 0.24 -6.60
N ALA A 35 0.64 0.54 -5.49
CA ALA A 35 0.15 -0.47 -4.56
C ALA A 35 -0.95 -1.34 -5.17
N LEU A 36 -1.87 -0.77 -5.96
CA LEU A 36 -2.99 -1.50 -6.55
C LEU A 36 -2.55 -2.66 -7.49
N PRO A 37 -1.68 -2.46 -8.49
CA PRO A 37 -1.14 -3.55 -9.30
C PRO A 37 -0.45 -4.63 -8.47
N VAL A 38 0.31 -4.24 -7.44
CA VAL A 38 1.00 -5.19 -6.56
C VAL A 38 0.00 -6.05 -5.78
N VAL A 39 -1.07 -5.46 -5.25
CA VAL A 39 -2.16 -6.19 -4.60
C VAL A 39 -2.80 -7.18 -5.58
N ILE A 40 -3.12 -6.74 -6.79
CA ILE A 40 -3.77 -7.57 -7.82
C ILE A 40 -2.87 -8.76 -8.18
N VAL A 41 -1.62 -8.50 -8.60
CA VAL A 41 -0.67 -9.54 -9.03
C VAL A 41 -0.37 -10.51 -7.89
N ALA A 42 -0.08 -10.02 -6.68
CA ALA A 42 0.23 -10.88 -5.55
C ALA A 42 -0.99 -11.71 -5.10
N THR A 43 -2.21 -11.17 -5.23
CA THR A 43 -3.44 -11.92 -4.94
C THR A 43 -3.67 -13.03 -5.96
N VAL A 44 -3.52 -12.72 -7.25
CA VAL A 44 -3.63 -13.71 -8.34
C VAL A 44 -2.61 -14.82 -8.16
N LEU A 45 -1.33 -14.48 -7.96
CA LEU A 45 -0.26 -15.46 -7.72
C LEU A 45 -0.50 -16.29 -6.45
N THR A 46 -1.15 -15.73 -5.42
CA THR A 46 -1.49 -16.48 -4.19
C THR A 46 -2.57 -17.51 -4.47
N ARG A 47 -3.55 -17.17 -5.32
CA ARG A 47 -4.61 -18.12 -5.71
C ARG A 47 -4.07 -19.21 -6.63
N VAL A 48 -3.25 -18.85 -7.62
CA VAL A 48 -2.63 -19.78 -8.59
C VAL A 48 -1.61 -20.70 -7.92
N GLY A 49 -0.75 -20.18 -7.03
CA GLY A 49 0.22 -21.01 -6.31
C GLY A 49 -0.46 -22.05 -5.40
N GLY A 50 -1.65 -21.73 -4.88
CA GLY A 50 -2.47 -22.67 -4.11
C GLY A 50 -2.94 -23.87 -4.93
N SER A 51 -3.40 -23.65 -6.17
CA SER A 51 -3.87 -24.74 -7.04
C SER A 51 -2.73 -25.60 -7.58
N LEU A 52 -1.60 -24.99 -7.97
CA LEU A 52 -0.45 -25.69 -8.56
C LEU A 52 0.41 -26.45 -7.53
N SER A 53 0.43 -26.02 -6.26
CA SER A 53 1.23 -26.70 -5.22
C SER A 53 0.80 -28.15 -4.95
N SER A 54 -0.43 -28.52 -5.30
CA SER A 54 -0.93 -29.89 -5.21
C SER A 54 -0.48 -30.81 -6.36
N ALA A 55 0.11 -30.24 -7.41
CA ALA A 55 0.57 -30.94 -8.62
C ALA A 55 2.10 -31.13 -8.67
N ALA A 56 2.85 -30.52 -7.74
CA ALA A 56 4.29 -30.70 -7.65
C ALA A 56 4.61 -32.12 -7.18
N GLY A 57 5.11 -32.95 -8.11
CA GLY A 57 5.51 -34.33 -7.83
C GLY A 57 6.55 -34.45 -6.71
N ALA A 58 6.71 -35.66 -6.19
CA ALA A 58 7.69 -35.96 -5.15
C ALA A 58 9.12 -35.57 -5.60
N SER A 59 9.92 -35.01 -4.69
CA SER A 59 11.33 -34.71 -5.00
C SER A 59 12.12 -36.01 -5.21
N PRO A 60 13.05 -36.06 -6.19
CA PRO A 60 13.89 -37.25 -6.44
C PRO A 60 14.59 -37.77 -5.18
N GLU A 61 15.09 -36.88 -4.33
CA GLU A 61 15.72 -37.22 -3.04
C GLU A 61 14.77 -37.97 -2.09
N ALA A 62 13.48 -37.60 -2.06
CA ALA A 62 12.49 -38.23 -1.20
C ALA A 62 12.11 -39.62 -1.72
N VAL A 63 12.05 -39.78 -3.06
CA VAL A 63 11.85 -41.07 -3.72
C VAL A 63 13.04 -41.99 -3.44
N GLN A 64 14.27 -41.50 -3.61
CA GLN A 64 15.49 -42.26 -3.34
C GLN A 64 15.60 -42.66 -1.86
N ALA A 65 15.28 -41.75 -0.94
CA ALA A 65 15.26 -42.03 0.50
C ALA A 65 14.17 -43.04 0.90
N ALA A 66 13.05 -43.10 0.17
CA ALA A 66 12.03 -44.13 0.37
C ALA A 66 12.50 -45.49 -0.14
N GLN A 67 13.13 -45.54 -1.33
CA GLN A 67 13.70 -46.76 -1.90
C GLN A 67 14.82 -47.33 -1.02
N SER A 68 15.77 -46.51 -0.58
CA SER A 68 16.88 -46.94 0.28
C SER A 68 16.41 -47.44 1.65
N ALA A 69 15.30 -46.90 2.17
CA ALA A 69 14.64 -47.39 3.37
C ALA A 69 13.80 -48.66 3.15
N GLY A 70 13.73 -49.18 1.92
CA GLY A 70 12.91 -50.34 1.56
C GLY A 70 11.40 -50.07 1.61
N ARG A 71 10.98 -48.80 1.58
CA ARG A 71 9.58 -48.36 1.56
C ARG A 71 9.05 -48.35 0.13
N VAL A 72 9.00 -49.53 -0.46
CA VAL A 72 8.47 -49.78 -1.80
C VAL A 72 7.25 -50.70 -1.72
N GLY A 73 6.40 -50.68 -2.73
CA GLY A 73 5.20 -51.49 -2.80
C GLY A 73 4.58 -51.52 -4.18
N LEU A 74 3.48 -52.24 -4.30
CA LEU A 74 2.72 -52.38 -5.53
C LEU A 74 1.41 -51.61 -5.40
N ALA A 75 1.11 -50.73 -6.35
CA ALA A 75 -0.13 -49.98 -6.38
C ALA A 75 -0.99 -50.40 -7.57
N ARG A 76 -2.22 -50.82 -7.31
CA ARG A 76 -3.25 -50.96 -8.35
C ARG A 76 -3.94 -49.62 -8.54
N ILE A 77 -4.11 -49.24 -9.79
CA ILE A 77 -4.89 -48.06 -10.18
C ILE A 77 -6.36 -48.45 -10.19
N ASP A 78 -7.16 -47.84 -9.33
CA ASP A 78 -8.60 -48.11 -9.25
C ASP A 78 -9.41 -47.14 -10.13
N ALA A 79 -8.98 -45.88 -10.26
CA ALA A 79 -9.58 -44.91 -11.17
C ALA A 79 -8.59 -43.83 -11.63
N LEU A 80 -8.82 -43.28 -12.82
CA LEU A 80 -8.10 -42.14 -13.38
C LEU A 80 -9.11 -41.06 -13.78
N ARG A 81 -8.98 -39.86 -13.22
CA ARG A 81 -9.85 -38.70 -13.52
C ARG A 81 -9.02 -37.49 -13.93
N GLN A 82 -9.33 -36.87 -15.07
CA GLN A 82 -8.70 -35.60 -15.43
C GLN A 82 -9.31 -34.46 -14.62
N THR A 83 -8.47 -33.55 -14.10
CA THR A 83 -8.93 -32.43 -13.25
C THR A 83 -9.34 -31.18 -14.03
N GLY A 84 -9.30 -31.24 -15.37
CA GLY A 84 -9.51 -30.10 -16.27
C GLY A 84 -8.32 -29.13 -16.37
N THR A 85 -7.25 -29.34 -15.59
CA THR A 85 -6.02 -28.53 -15.65
C THR A 85 -4.92 -29.27 -16.44
N GLN A 86 -4.09 -28.54 -17.18
CA GLN A 86 -2.91 -29.07 -17.87
C GLN A 86 -1.65 -28.29 -17.47
N ILE A 87 -0.49 -28.95 -17.44
CA ILE A 87 0.83 -28.37 -17.18
C ILE A 87 1.76 -28.81 -18.31
N ASN A 88 2.27 -27.87 -19.10
CA ASN A 88 3.09 -28.15 -20.29
C ASN A 88 2.40 -29.15 -21.26
N ASP A 89 1.13 -28.92 -21.57
CA ASP A 89 0.26 -29.79 -22.41
C ASP A 89 0.05 -31.21 -21.89
N GLN A 90 0.49 -31.50 -20.65
CA GLN A 90 0.25 -32.77 -19.98
C GLN A 90 -0.95 -32.62 -19.01
N PRO A 91 -1.92 -33.55 -19.00
CA PRO A 91 -3.06 -33.47 -18.09
C PRO A 91 -2.65 -33.67 -16.63
N LEU A 92 -3.17 -32.82 -15.76
CA LEU A 92 -3.18 -33.05 -14.32
C LEU A 92 -4.32 -34.01 -13.98
N CYS A 93 -3.97 -35.21 -13.54
CA CYS A 93 -4.90 -36.27 -13.24
C CYS A 93 -4.97 -36.54 -11.73
N GLU A 94 -6.14 -36.95 -11.29
CA GLU A 94 -6.40 -37.52 -9.97
C GLU A 94 -6.53 -39.04 -10.12
N LEU A 95 -5.70 -39.77 -9.39
CA LEU A 95 -5.63 -41.22 -9.39
C LEU A 95 -6.13 -41.75 -8.06
N ASP A 96 -7.08 -42.67 -8.12
CA ASP A 96 -7.49 -43.49 -6.98
C ASP A 96 -6.66 -44.76 -6.99
N LEU A 97 -5.98 -45.05 -5.88
CA LEU A 97 -4.95 -46.08 -5.80
C LEU A 97 -5.19 -46.99 -4.61
N THR A 98 -4.99 -48.29 -4.80
CA THR A 98 -4.85 -49.27 -3.70
C THR A 98 -3.41 -49.73 -3.65
N VAL A 99 -2.73 -49.51 -2.53
CA VAL A 99 -1.31 -49.78 -2.35
C VAL A 99 -1.13 -50.96 -1.41
N GLN A 100 -0.36 -51.96 -1.84
CA GLN A 100 0.18 -53.03 -1.00
C GLN A 100 1.68 -52.78 -0.78
N PRO A 101 2.07 -52.24 0.39
CA PRO A 101 3.48 -52.09 0.75
C PRO A 101 4.18 -53.45 0.79
N ARG A 102 5.50 -53.46 0.54
CA ARG A 102 6.35 -54.63 0.80
C ARG A 102 6.32 -55.04 2.28
N ARG A 103 6.19 -54.06 3.18
CA ARG A 103 6.07 -54.24 4.62
C ARG A 103 4.89 -53.42 5.14
N GLY A 104 3.90 -54.09 5.71
CA GLY A 104 2.72 -53.46 6.32
C GLY A 104 1.39 -53.82 5.64
N SER A 105 0.31 -53.23 6.15
CA SER A 105 -1.04 -53.43 5.63
C SER A 105 -1.29 -52.60 4.38
N ALA A 106 -2.09 -53.13 3.45
CA ALA A 106 -2.58 -52.37 2.32
C ALA A 106 -3.49 -51.20 2.73
N PHE A 107 -3.53 -50.16 1.90
CA PHE A 107 -4.37 -48.99 2.09
C PHE A 107 -4.84 -48.44 0.74
N ALA A 108 -5.98 -47.74 0.75
CA ALA A 108 -6.43 -46.94 -0.38
C ALA A 108 -6.06 -45.47 -0.17
N SER A 109 -5.72 -44.76 -1.25
CA SER A 109 -5.39 -43.34 -1.23
C SER A 109 -5.78 -42.69 -2.57
N THR A 110 -5.68 -41.36 -2.60
CA THR A 110 -5.85 -40.56 -3.81
C THR A 110 -4.61 -39.70 -4.01
N MET A 111 -4.11 -39.66 -5.24
CA MET A 111 -2.94 -38.88 -5.62
C MET A 111 -3.26 -37.97 -6.81
N ARG A 112 -2.76 -36.73 -6.79
CA ARG A 112 -2.81 -35.83 -7.95
C ARG A 112 -1.41 -35.75 -8.56
N THR A 113 -1.29 -36.03 -9.85
CA THR A 113 -0.01 -35.98 -10.57
C THR A 113 -0.21 -35.60 -12.02
N VAL A 114 0.82 -34.99 -12.61
CA VAL A 114 0.89 -34.80 -14.06
C VAL A 114 1.16 -36.17 -14.69
N VAL A 115 0.29 -36.59 -15.61
CA VAL A 115 0.44 -37.86 -16.33
C VAL A 115 0.82 -37.54 -17.77
N PRO A 116 1.99 -38.00 -18.26
CA PRO A 116 2.35 -37.79 -19.65
C PRO A 116 1.31 -38.41 -20.59
N VAL A 117 0.88 -37.69 -21.63
CA VAL A 117 -0.10 -38.18 -22.62
C VAL A 117 0.34 -39.51 -23.23
N THR A 118 1.65 -39.64 -23.51
CA THR A 118 2.27 -40.87 -24.02
C THR A 118 2.25 -42.03 -23.02
N ALA A 119 2.12 -41.73 -21.72
CA ALA A 119 2.10 -42.72 -20.64
C ALA A 119 0.69 -43.05 -20.14
N ILE A 120 -0.37 -42.37 -20.60
CA ILE A 120 -1.77 -42.62 -20.18
C ILE A 120 -2.17 -44.11 -20.24
N PRO A 121 -1.79 -44.90 -21.26
CA PRO A 121 -2.11 -46.32 -21.30
C PRO A 121 -1.55 -47.12 -20.10
N THR A 122 -0.47 -46.65 -19.47
CA THR A 122 0.14 -47.27 -18.29
C THR A 122 -0.60 -46.93 -16.98
N PHE A 123 -1.54 -45.98 -17.04
CA PHE A 123 -2.34 -45.54 -15.90
C PHE A 123 -3.82 -45.97 -15.97
N GLN A 124 -4.13 -47.00 -16.76
CA GLN A 124 -5.49 -47.51 -16.88
C GLN A 124 -5.95 -48.24 -15.59
N PRO A 125 -7.24 -48.15 -15.24
CA PRO A 125 -7.80 -48.91 -14.12
C PRO A 125 -7.50 -50.41 -14.24
N GLY A 126 -7.12 -51.02 -13.11
CA GLY A 126 -6.72 -52.42 -13.01
C GLY A 126 -5.22 -52.68 -13.18
N LEU A 127 -4.46 -51.73 -13.72
CA LEU A 127 -3.01 -51.89 -13.87
C LEU A 127 -2.27 -51.71 -12.53
N GLU A 128 -1.20 -52.47 -12.37
CA GLU A 128 -0.33 -52.45 -11.21
C GLU A 128 1.01 -51.79 -11.53
N ARG A 129 1.43 -50.83 -10.70
CA ARG A 129 2.67 -50.07 -10.83
C ARG A 129 3.46 -50.11 -9.53
N GLU A 130 4.78 -50.10 -9.65
CA GLU A 130 5.66 -50.00 -8.49
C GLU A 130 5.62 -48.58 -7.95
N VAL A 131 5.56 -48.46 -6.63
CA VAL A 131 5.51 -47.18 -5.94
C VAL A 131 6.50 -47.13 -4.78
N ALA A 132 7.07 -45.95 -4.55
CA ALA A 132 7.77 -45.61 -3.33
C ALA A 132 6.80 -44.90 -2.37
N ILE A 133 6.80 -45.32 -1.11
CA ILE A 133 6.01 -44.72 -0.03
C ILE A 133 6.90 -43.71 0.69
N LEU A 134 6.58 -42.42 0.50
CA LEU A 134 7.46 -41.30 0.86
C LEU A 134 7.55 -41.05 2.37
N LEU A 135 6.55 -41.52 3.11
CA LEU A 135 6.44 -41.38 4.56
C LEU A 135 6.06 -42.74 5.16
N GLU A 136 6.74 -43.14 6.23
CA GLU A 136 6.38 -44.37 6.94
C GLU A 136 4.95 -44.29 7.50
N GLY A 137 4.10 -45.26 7.13
CA GLY A 137 2.68 -45.27 7.48
C GLY A 137 1.85 -44.15 6.81
N GLY A 138 2.42 -43.41 5.86
CA GLY A 138 1.75 -42.32 5.16
C GLY A 138 1.14 -42.75 3.81
N PRO A 139 0.06 -42.09 3.36
CA PRO A 139 -0.56 -42.33 2.07
C PRO A 139 0.18 -41.69 0.88
N GLU A 140 1.22 -40.91 1.14
CA GLU A 140 1.97 -40.19 0.12
C GLU A 140 2.91 -41.13 -0.64
N ILE A 141 2.65 -41.29 -1.93
CA ILE A 141 3.36 -42.22 -2.81
C ILE A 141 3.92 -41.51 -4.05
N ALA A 142 4.90 -42.14 -4.68
CA ALA A 142 5.42 -41.75 -5.99
C ALA A 142 5.61 -43.00 -6.85
N PHE A 143 5.25 -42.94 -8.13
CA PHE A 143 5.58 -44.03 -9.06
C PHE A 143 7.08 -44.11 -9.27
N VAL A 144 7.59 -45.33 -9.35
CA VAL A 144 8.99 -45.64 -9.63
C VAL A 144 9.08 -46.54 -10.85
N ASP A 145 10.30 -46.69 -11.38
CA ASP A 145 10.56 -47.60 -12.48
C ASP A 145 10.41 -49.07 -12.04
N SER A 146 10.25 -49.96 -13.03
CA SER A 146 9.79 -51.35 -12.85
C SER A 146 10.84 -52.30 -12.22
N ASP A 147 11.87 -51.74 -11.62
CA ASP A 147 13.05 -52.39 -11.02
C ASP A 147 13.26 -52.00 -9.55
N ALA A 148 12.32 -51.25 -8.97
CA ALA A 148 12.38 -50.85 -7.56
C ALA A 148 12.04 -51.99 -6.60
N LEU A 149 11.25 -52.98 -7.04
CA LEU A 149 10.97 -54.23 -6.32
C LEU A 149 11.79 -55.40 -6.88
N PRO A 150 12.51 -56.16 -6.03
CA PRO A 150 13.11 -57.42 -6.45
C PRO A 150 12.04 -58.38 -7.01
N PRO A 151 12.34 -59.15 -8.08
CA PRO A 151 11.34 -60.00 -8.75
C PRO A 151 10.60 -60.98 -7.82
N GLY A 152 11.31 -61.54 -6.84
CA GLY A 152 10.73 -62.45 -5.85
C GLY A 152 9.77 -61.75 -4.87
N ASP A 153 10.06 -60.49 -4.49
CA ASP A 153 9.16 -59.69 -3.66
C ASP A 153 7.91 -59.31 -4.46
N ARG A 154 8.06 -58.94 -5.74
CA ARG A 154 6.93 -58.59 -6.61
C ARG A 154 5.94 -59.76 -6.76
N ALA A 155 6.45 -60.98 -6.99
CA ALA A 155 5.61 -62.17 -7.15
C ALA A 155 4.82 -62.54 -5.88
N GLY A 156 5.30 -62.15 -4.69
CA GLY A 156 4.63 -62.39 -3.42
C GLY A 156 3.62 -61.32 -3.01
N LEU A 157 3.53 -60.20 -3.73
CA LEU A 157 2.62 -59.11 -3.44
C LEU A 157 1.34 -59.24 -4.27
N THR A 158 0.18 -59.28 -3.61
CA THR A 158 -1.13 -59.24 -4.26
C THR A 158 -1.89 -58.04 -3.74
N VAL A 159 -2.35 -57.15 -4.63
CA VAL A 159 -3.09 -55.94 -4.23
C VAL A 159 -4.55 -56.30 -3.93
N PRO A 160 -5.02 -56.19 -2.67
CA PRO A 160 -6.38 -56.57 -2.31
C PRO A 160 -7.43 -55.65 -2.97
N PRO A 161 -8.72 -56.04 -3.04
CA PRO A 161 -9.78 -55.18 -3.55
C PRO A 161 -9.91 -53.89 -2.72
N ARG A 162 -10.11 -52.74 -3.38
CA ARG A 162 -10.21 -51.41 -2.72
C ARG A 162 -11.20 -51.39 -1.54
N ALA A 163 -12.33 -52.09 -1.66
CA ALA A 163 -13.36 -52.14 -0.63
C ALA A 163 -12.92 -52.81 0.68
N THR A 164 -11.81 -53.56 0.67
CA THR A 164 -11.32 -54.34 1.81
C THR A 164 -10.22 -53.62 2.60
N VAL A 165 -9.79 -52.44 2.16
CA VAL A 165 -8.69 -51.70 2.77
C VAL A 165 -9.13 -50.34 3.31
N PRO A 166 -8.49 -49.83 4.37
CA PRO A 166 -8.79 -48.50 4.88
C PRO A 166 -8.37 -47.42 3.88
N PHE A 167 -9.21 -46.40 3.71
CA PHE A 167 -8.87 -45.20 2.96
C PHE A 167 -8.08 -44.24 3.85
N VAL A 168 -6.88 -43.86 3.41
CA VAL A 168 -5.97 -42.97 4.12
C VAL A 168 -5.80 -41.69 3.29
N PRO A 169 -6.39 -40.56 3.70
CA PRO A 169 -6.31 -39.32 2.92
C PRO A 169 -4.93 -38.67 3.03
N ALA A 170 -4.40 -38.21 1.89
CA ALA A 170 -3.20 -37.36 1.89
C ALA A 170 -3.46 -36.04 2.64
N VAL A 171 -2.49 -35.61 3.45
CA VAL A 171 -2.62 -34.35 4.19
C VAL A 171 -2.41 -33.17 3.23
N PRO A 172 -3.41 -32.29 3.06
CA PRO A 172 -3.27 -31.17 2.15
C PRO A 172 -2.22 -30.16 2.65
N HIS A 173 -1.51 -29.53 1.71
CA HIS A 173 -0.54 -28.46 1.96
C HIS A 173 0.68 -28.84 2.80
N THR A 174 1.07 -30.12 2.82
CA THR A 174 2.33 -30.57 3.41
C THR A 174 3.30 -31.01 2.32
N ARG A 175 4.57 -30.62 2.44
CA ARG A 175 5.65 -31.14 1.60
C ARG A 175 6.42 -32.19 2.38
N ILE A 176 6.80 -33.29 1.73
CA ILE A 176 7.70 -34.27 2.33
C ILE A 176 9.12 -33.82 2.05
N VAL A 177 9.89 -33.63 3.13
CA VAL A 177 11.32 -33.29 3.08
C VAL A 177 12.02 -34.19 4.09
N ASN A 178 13.01 -34.96 3.64
CA ASN A 178 13.77 -35.90 4.48
C ASN A 178 12.89 -36.89 5.28
N GLY A 179 11.85 -37.44 4.64
CA GLY A 179 10.94 -38.41 5.28
C GLY A 179 10.10 -37.84 6.42
N LYS A 180 9.99 -36.51 6.55
CA LYS A 180 9.09 -35.85 7.50
C LYS A 180 8.12 -34.93 6.76
N ARG A 181 6.89 -34.84 7.26
CA ARG A 181 5.93 -33.82 6.81
C ARG A 181 6.39 -32.46 7.30
N LYS A 182 6.76 -31.58 6.37
CA LYS A 182 7.07 -30.18 6.66
C LYS A 182 5.87 -29.33 6.24
N GLY A 183 5.13 -28.86 7.25
CA GLY A 183 4.06 -27.87 7.07
C GLY A 183 4.63 -26.45 6.95
N PRO A 184 3.80 -25.46 6.57
CA PRO A 184 4.19 -24.06 6.63
C PRO A 184 4.50 -23.63 8.07
N LEU A 185 5.39 -22.64 8.23
CA LEU A 185 5.82 -22.07 9.53
C LEU A 185 4.66 -21.66 10.45
N LEU A 186 3.50 -21.33 9.88
CA LEU A 186 2.25 -21.10 10.60
C LEU A 186 1.25 -22.17 10.20
N GLY A 187 0.87 -23.02 11.14
CA GLY A 187 0.02 -24.19 10.91
C GLY A 187 -1.26 -23.82 10.14
N VAL A 188 -1.57 -24.57 9.09
CA VAL A 188 -2.70 -24.31 8.17
C VAL A 188 -4.07 -24.68 8.72
N SER A 189 -4.12 -25.29 9.91
CA SER A 189 -5.35 -25.70 10.58
C SER A 189 -6.33 -24.55 10.81
N ARG A 190 -7.61 -24.90 11.00
CA ARG A 190 -8.68 -23.94 11.34
C ARG A 190 -8.34 -23.16 12.62
N SER A 191 -7.66 -23.78 13.59
CA SER A 191 -7.24 -23.15 14.84
C SER A 191 -6.15 -22.07 14.67
N GLY A 192 -5.32 -22.15 13.63
CA GLY A 192 -4.27 -21.15 13.35
C GLY A 192 -4.72 -20.00 12.44
N ARG A 193 -5.99 -19.95 12.02
CA ARG A 193 -6.53 -18.87 11.18
C ARG A 193 -6.56 -17.50 11.87
N PRO A 194 -7.04 -17.35 13.13
CA PRO A 194 -7.12 -16.03 13.76
C PRO A 194 -5.74 -15.40 13.94
N LEU A 195 -4.74 -16.16 14.39
CA LEU A 195 -3.37 -15.64 14.57
C LEU A 195 -2.76 -15.13 13.25
N ARG A 196 -3.00 -15.84 12.15
CA ARG A 196 -2.56 -15.41 10.82
C ARG A 196 -3.28 -14.15 10.35
N PHE A 197 -4.58 -14.07 10.59
CA PHE A 197 -5.35 -12.88 10.27
C PHE A 197 -4.84 -11.66 11.05
N VAL A 198 -4.56 -11.83 12.36
CA VAL A 198 -3.96 -10.78 13.20
C VAL A 198 -2.59 -10.38 12.65
N LEU A 199 -1.70 -11.32 12.34
CA LEU A 199 -0.39 -10.99 11.76
C LEU A 199 -0.52 -10.19 10.45
N TYR A 200 -1.43 -10.60 9.57
CA TYR A 200 -1.69 -9.92 8.30
C TYR A 200 -2.30 -8.53 8.50
N ALA A 201 -3.23 -8.39 9.44
CA ALA A 201 -3.81 -7.10 9.80
C ALA A 201 -2.75 -6.16 10.38
N VAL A 202 -1.87 -6.65 11.26
CA VAL A 202 -0.74 -5.88 11.80
C VAL A 202 0.17 -5.39 10.67
N ILE A 203 0.52 -6.25 9.72
CA ILE A 203 1.36 -5.85 8.57
C ILE A 203 0.68 -4.80 7.71
N ALA A 204 -0.62 -4.93 7.46
CA ALA A 204 -1.38 -3.92 6.72
C ALA A 204 -1.42 -2.59 7.47
N ILE A 205 -1.64 -2.60 8.78
CA ILE A 205 -1.65 -1.40 9.63
C ILE A 205 -0.27 -0.73 9.62
N VAL A 206 0.81 -1.50 9.79
CA VAL A 206 2.19 -0.97 9.76
C VAL A 206 2.49 -0.35 8.40
N ALA A 207 2.13 -1.01 7.30
CA ALA A 207 2.35 -0.45 5.96
C ALA A 207 1.54 0.83 5.73
N ALA A 208 0.28 0.89 6.17
CA ALA A 208 -0.53 2.10 6.10
C ALA A 208 0.08 3.23 6.94
N ALA A 209 0.52 2.92 8.16
CA ALA A 209 1.16 3.89 9.06
C ALA A 209 2.44 4.48 8.46
N VAL A 210 3.28 3.66 7.83
CA VAL A 210 4.51 4.13 7.14
C VAL A 210 4.18 5.12 6.02
N VAL A 211 3.11 4.87 5.24
CA VAL A 211 2.67 5.78 4.17
C VAL A 211 2.09 7.08 4.73
N ILE A 212 1.34 7.01 5.84
CA ILE A 212 0.66 8.16 6.45
C ILE A 212 1.61 9.01 7.29
N TRP A 213 2.65 8.42 7.90
CA TRP A 213 3.53 9.08 8.86
C TRP A 213 4.13 10.42 8.41
N PRO A 214 4.59 10.58 7.15
CA PRO A 214 5.09 11.86 6.66
C PRO A 214 4.02 12.97 6.65
N TYR A 215 2.74 12.61 6.61
CA TYR A 215 1.57 13.49 6.50
C TYR A 215 0.75 13.55 7.80
N ARG A 216 1.35 13.20 8.95
CA ARG A 216 0.65 13.15 10.24
C ARG A 216 -0.02 14.48 10.64
N GLN A 217 0.58 15.62 10.27
CA GLN A 217 0.01 16.94 10.53
C GLN A 217 -1.25 17.18 9.70
N ALA A 218 -1.21 16.89 8.40
CA ALA A 218 -2.41 16.94 7.56
C ALA A 218 -3.51 16.03 8.09
N VAL A 219 -3.18 14.80 8.50
CA VAL A 219 -4.17 13.88 9.09
C VAL A 219 -4.77 14.45 10.38
N ALA A 220 -3.97 15.04 11.27
CA ALA A 220 -4.49 15.69 12.47
C ALA A 220 -5.40 16.87 12.12
N GLN A 221 -5.01 17.71 11.16
CA GLN A 221 -5.77 18.86 10.69
C GLN A 221 -7.10 18.43 10.03
N SER A 222 -7.11 17.40 9.18
CA SER A 222 -8.35 16.85 8.64
C SER A 222 -9.23 16.19 9.70
N VAL A 223 -8.68 15.53 10.71
CA VAL A 223 -9.50 14.98 11.81
C VAL A 223 -10.20 16.10 12.57
N ALA A 224 -9.51 17.23 12.80
CA ALA A 224 -10.12 18.43 13.38
C ALA A 224 -11.18 19.03 12.45
N ALA A 225 -10.89 19.17 11.16
CA ALA A 225 -11.83 19.68 10.16
C ALA A 225 -13.10 18.82 10.02
N VAL A 226 -12.98 17.49 10.12
CA VAL A 226 -14.14 16.59 10.07
C VAL A 226 -15.07 16.82 11.26
N GLN A 227 -14.55 17.22 12.43
CA GLN A 227 -15.38 17.58 13.58
C GLN A 227 -16.18 18.87 13.33
N SER A 228 -15.68 19.77 12.48
CA SER A 228 -16.37 20.99 12.03
C SER A 228 -17.17 20.81 10.73
N GLY A 229 -17.30 19.58 10.21
CA GLY A 229 -18.08 19.26 9.01
C GLY A 229 -17.36 19.49 7.68
N GLN A 230 -16.06 19.81 7.70
CA GLN A 230 -15.22 19.99 6.52
C GLN A 230 -14.36 18.75 6.27
N LEU A 231 -14.16 18.38 5.00
CA LEU A 231 -13.31 17.23 4.64
C LEU A 231 -11.81 17.55 4.76
N ARG A 232 -11.44 18.83 4.66
CA ARG A 232 -10.07 19.35 4.68
C ARG A 232 -10.02 20.59 5.55
N ALA A 233 -8.85 20.83 6.14
CA ALA A 233 -8.60 22.05 6.89
C ALA A 233 -8.45 23.22 5.91
N ASP A 234 -9.21 24.29 6.17
CA ASP A 234 -9.09 25.55 5.46
C ASP A 234 -7.98 26.39 6.11
N LEU A 235 -6.84 26.54 5.42
CA LEU A 235 -5.66 27.24 5.93
C LEU A 235 -5.87 28.75 6.07
N ARG A 236 -7.00 29.30 5.62
CA ARG A 236 -7.36 30.69 5.91
C ARG A 236 -7.80 30.85 7.37
N GLN A 237 -8.34 29.80 7.99
CA GLN A 237 -8.81 29.87 9.38
C GLN A 237 -7.65 30.06 10.37
N PRO A 238 -7.85 30.82 11.46
CA PRO A 238 -6.75 31.25 12.35
C PRO A 238 -5.92 30.10 12.94
N GLU A 239 -6.56 29.02 13.35
CA GLU A 239 -5.92 27.85 13.95
C GLU A 239 -4.97 27.13 12.97
N PHE A 240 -5.42 26.89 11.75
CA PHE A 240 -4.62 26.20 10.73
C PHE A 240 -3.56 27.12 10.13
N LEU A 241 -3.85 28.41 10.00
CA LEU A 241 -2.90 29.42 9.55
C LEU A 241 -1.74 29.59 10.54
N ALA A 242 -2.02 29.60 11.85
CA ALA A 242 -0.99 29.66 12.89
C ALA A 242 -0.07 28.42 12.88
N ASP A 243 -0.62 27.25 12.58
CA ASP A 243 0.17 26.03 12.40
C ASP A 243 1.07 26.10 11.15
N ALA A 244 0.53 26.62 10.04
CA ALA A 244 1.28 26.83 8.80
C ALA A 244 2.43 27.82 9.00
N GLN A 245 2.17 28.97 9.64
CA GLN A 245 3.16 29.97 10.00
C GLN A 245 4.30 29.35 10.80
N ARG A 246 3.98 28.63 11.89
CA ARG A 246 4.99 28.01 12.76
C ARG A 246 5.86 26.99 12.01
N ALA A 247 5.26 26.23 11.10
CA ALA A 247 6.00 25.28 10.27
C ALA A 247 6.93 25.99 9.27
N LEU A 248 6.44 27.07 8.64
CA LEU A 248 7.22 27.88 7.70
C LEU A 248 8.39 28.58 8.40
N GLU A 249 8.15 29.28 9.52
CA GLU A 249 9.19 29.93 10.32
C GLU A 249 10.28 28.95 10.76
N ALA A 250 9.89 27.74 11.19
CA ALA A 250 10.84 26.72 11.63
C ALA A 250 11.75 26.21 10.50
N GLU A 251 11.23 26.10 9.27
CA GLU A 251 12.01 25.62 8.12
C GLU A 251 12.84 26.74 7.48
N ILE A 252 12.29 27.96 7.40
CA ILE A 252 12.99 29.16 6.88
C ILE A 252 14.13 29.58 7.83
N GLY A 253 13.92 29.45 9.14
CA GLY A 253 14.91 29.77 10.17
C GLY A 253 14.95 31.24 10.63
N HIS A 254 14.02 32.08 10.13
CA HIS A 254 13.81 33.45 10.60
C HIS A 254 12.36 33.91 10.35
N ASP A 255 12.03 35.11 10.82
CA ASP A 255 10.68 35.68 10.82
C ASP A 255 10.41 36.70 9.70
N ARG A 256 11.41 37.01 8.87
CA ARG A 256 11.28 37.96 7.76
C ARG A 256 10.69 37.32 6.51
N VAL A 257 9.75 38.03 5.90
CA VAL A 257 9.07 37.66 4.66
C VAL A 257 8.85 38.89 3.77
N THR A 258 8.70 38.69 2.47
CA THR A 258 8.39 39.74 1.48
C THR A 258 6.94 39.67 1.01
N SER A 259 6.33 38.49 1.09
CA SER A 259 4.94 38.27 0.71
C SER A 259 4.40 37.02 1.38
N ILE A 260 3.10 37.02 1.69
CA ILE A 260 2.38 35.85 2.17
C ILE A 260 1.11 35.73 1.34
N VAL A 261 0.85 34.58 0.73
CA VAL A 261 -0.42 34.28 0.05
C VAL A 261 -1.09 33.14 0.78
N VAL A 262 -2.30 33.38 1.27
CA VAL A 262 -3.11 32.43 2.04
C VAL A 262 -4.32 32.03 1.20
N ALA A 263 -4.39 30.75 0.84
CA ALA A 263 -5.53 30.14 0.16
C ALA A 263 -6.12 29.02 1.02
N GLU A 264 -7.21 28.40 0.56
CA GLU A 264 -7.88 27.33 1.30
C GLU A 264 -6.94 26.16 1.64
N ASP A 265 -6.12 25.71 0.68
CA ASP A 265 -5.32 24.49 0.84
C ASP A 265 -3.80 24.74 0.93
N PHE A 266 -3.33 25.97 0.73
CA PHE A 266 -1.90 26.31 0.83
C PHE A 266 -1.63 27.70 1.39
N VAL A 267 -0.43 27.85 1.95
CA VAL A 267 0.20 29.14 2.25
C VAL A 267 1.51 29.22 1.48
N ILE A 268 1.70 30.27 0.69
CA ILE A 268 2.94 30.54 -0.03
C ILE A 268 3.59 31.76 0.60
N VAL A 269 4.92 31.71 0.75
CA VAL A 269 5.69 32.78 1.34
C VAL A 269 6.90 33.07 0.48
N GLY A 270 7.14 34.35 0.20
CA GLY A 270 8.46 34.82 -0.22
C GLY A 270 9.27 35.14 1.03
N ALA A 271 10.41 34.48 1.23
CA ALA A 271 11.29 34.75 2.36
C ALA A 271 12.73 34.95 1.86
N PRO A 272 13.45 35.96 2.38
CA PRO A 272 14.85 36.16 2.02
C PRO A 272 15.69 34.93 2.41
N VAL A 273 16.77 34.65 1.69
CA VAL A 273 17.71 33.55 2.01
C VAL A 273 18.40 33.80 3.35
N THR A 274 18.59 35.07 3.70
CA THR A 274 19.05 35.54 5.00
C THR A 274 18.35 36.84 5.31
N ALA A 275 17.91 37.04 6.56
CA ALA A 275 17.22 38.27 6.96
C ALA A 275 18.01 39.53 6.53
N GLY A 276 17.34 40.43 5.79
CA GLY A 276 17.94 41.64 5.22
C GLY A 276 18.61 41.48 3.84
N ASP A 277 18.77 40.26 3.32
CA ASP A 277 19.18 40.03 1.92
C ASP A 277 17.99 40.22 0.98
N THR A 278 18.23 40.70 -0.24
CA THR A 278 17.18 40.84 -1.25
C THR A 278 16.90 39.53 -1.97
N LYS A 279 17.86 38.59 -1.98
CA LYS A 279 17.63 37.26 -2.55
C LYS A 279 16.56 36.52 -1.75
N THR A 280 15.45 36.23 -2.41
CA THR A 280 14.25 35.63 -1.82
C THR A 280 13.99 34.28 -2.44
N ASP A 281 13.79 33.27 -1.58
CA ASP A 281 13.27 31.97 -1.96
C ASP A 281 11.77 31.90 -1.68
N ARG A 282 11.10 31.09 -2.49
CA ARG A 282 9.68 30.78 -2.35
C ARG A 282 9.51 29.50 -1.56
N TRP A 283 8.65 29.58 -0.55
CA TRP A 283 8.29 28.48 0.32
C TRP A 283 6.80 28.22 0.24
N THR A 284 6.40 26.95 0.19
CA THR A 284 4.99 26.57 0.18
C THR A 284 4.70 25.62 1.33
N TYR A 285 3.73 25.98 2.17
CA TYR A 285 3.09 25.07 3.10
C TYR A 285 1.81 24.51 2.48
N ARG A 286 1.74 23.19 2.32
CA ARG A 286 0.55 22.51 1.82
C ARG A 286 0.45 21.12 2.46
N GLY A 287 -0.72 20.77 2.97
CA GLY A 287 -0.96 19.42 3.52
C GLY A 287 0.05 19.01 4.60
N GLY A 288 0.33 19.88 5.56
CA GLY A 288 1.19 19.57 6.71
C GLY A 288 2.68 19.47 6.39
N ARG A 289 3.12 20.03 5.26
CA ARG A 289 4.52 19.99 4.83
C ARG A 289 4.93 21.32 4.21
N VAL A 290 6.16 21.73 4.53
CA VAL A 290 6.84 22.85 3.89
C VAL A 290 7.70 22.31 2.74
N SER A 291 7.67 22.97 1.59
CA SER A 291 8.60 22.78 0.48
C SER A 291 9.31 24.08 0.14
N ALA A 292 10.60 23.97 -0.14
CA ALA A 292 11.37 25.03 -0.80
C ALA A 292 11.18 24.89 -2.31
N ASP A 293 10.56 25.89 -2.94
CA ASP A 293 10.29 25.90 -4.38
C ASP A 293 11.47 26.52 -5.17
N GLY A 294 12.50 27.00 -4.47
CA GLY A 294 13.67 27.70 -5.02
C GLY A 294 13.46 29.21 -5.08
N ALA A 295 14.21 29.89 -5.95
CA ALA A 295 14.17 31.35 -6.06
C ALA A 295 12.76 31.86 -6.39
N ALA A 296 12.29 32.86 -5.65
CA ALA A 296 11.04 33.54 -5.93
C ALA A 296 11.07 34.23 -7.31
N THR A 297 9.93 34.28 -7.99
CA THR A 297 9.82 34.91 -9.32
C THR A 297 10.02 36.42 -9.26
N ILE A 298 9.71 37.04 -8.12
CA ILE A 298 9.90 38.46 -7.85
C ILE A 298 10.93 38.55 -6.73
N GLN A 299 11.99 39.33 -6.97
CA GLN A 299 13.04 39.60 -6.00
C GLN A 299 12.86 41.06 -5.57
N PRO A 300 12.84 41.38 -4.26
CA PRO A 300 12.82 42.75 -3.79
C PRO A 300 14.09 43.48 -4.23
N ASP A 301 13.98 44.78 -4.45
CA ASP A 301 15.12 45.66 -4.73
C ASP A 301 15.72 46.21 -3.43
N PHE A 302 14.91 46.28 -2.36
CA PHE A 302 15.28 46.82 -1.06
C PHE A 302 15.03 45.84 0.09
N ALA A 303 15.84 45.93 1.15
CA ALA A 303 15.63 45.13 2.37
C ALA A 303 14.36 45.57 3.12
N GLU A 304 13.98 46.83 2.95
CA GLU A 304 12.80 47.50 3.51
C GLU A 304 11.48 46.91 3.00
N GLU A 305 11.50 46.18 1.87
CA GLU A 305 10.34 45.44 1.36
C GLU A 305 9.97 44.24 2.24
N GLN A 306 10.87 43.83 3.14
CA GLN A 306 10.63 42.76 4.10
C GLN A 306 9.80 43.24 5.29
N PHE A 307 9.00 42.35 5.87
CA PHE A 307 8.28 42.56 7.13
C PHE A 307 8.35 41.29 7.98
N ALA A 308 8.12 41.43 9.29
CA ALA A 308 8.04 40.27 10.18
C ALA A 308 6.63 39.68 10.16
N TRP A 309 6.51 38.37 10.38
CA TRP A 309 5.20 37.74 10.62
C TRP A 309 4.40 38.41 11.73
N SER A 310 5.07 38.88 12.78
CA SER A 310 4.45 39.60 13.90
C SER A 310 3.88 40.96 13.54
N ASP A 311 4.26 41.52 12.40
CA ASP A 311 3.77 42.82 11.95
C ASP A 311 2.35 42.71 11.38
N VAL A 312 1.81 41.49 11.22
CA VAL A 312 0.53 41.20 10.57
C VAL A 312 -0.36 40.34 11.48
N ALA A 313 -1.60 40.78 11.67
CA ALA A 313 -2.64 40.05 12.39
C ALA A 313 -3.23 38.93 11.51
N LEU A 314 -2.50 37.82 11.38
CA LEU A 314 -2.93 36.67 10.56
C LEU A 314 -4.28 36.08 11.00
N ASP A 315 -4.60 36.14 12.29
CA ASP A 315 -5.87 35.69 12.85
C ASP A 315 -7.07 36.52 12.35
N ARG A 316 -6.83 37.69 11.78
CA ARG A 316 -7.83 38.56 11.17
C ARG A 316 -8.10 38.25 9.70
N VAL A 317 -7.24 37.49 9.01
CA VAL A 317 -7.38 37.20 7.58
C VAL A 317 -8.75 36.60 7.26
N TRP A 318 -9.13 35.51 7.93
CA TRP A 318 -10.43 34.87 7.68
C TRP A 318 -11.64 35.74 8.06
N PRO A 319 -11.70 36.35 9.25
CA PRO A 319 -12.77 37.30 9.59
C PRO A 319 -12.92 38.44 8.57
N LEU A 320 -11.82 38.99 8.04
CA LEU A 320 -11.87 40.05 7.03
C LEU A 320 -12.45 39.53 5.71
N MET A 321 -12.06 38.33 5.27
CA MET A 321 -12.62 37.70 4.07
C MET A 321 -14.12 37.43 4.22
N GLN A 322 -14.56 36.99 5.40
CA GLN A 322 -15.98 36.81 5.72
C GLN A 322 -16.74 38.15 5.69
N GLU A 323 -16.18 39.20 6.29
CA GLU A 323 -16.77 40.54 6.26
C GLU A 323 -16.88 41.08 4.82
N GLY A 324 -15.83 40.90 4.01
CA GLY A 324 -15.84 41.27 2.60
C GLY A 324 -16.93 40.52 1.82
N ALA A 325 -17.02 39.20 2.04
CA ALA A 325 -18.06 38.34 1.47
C ALA A 325 -19.47 38.80 1.84
N ASP A 326 -19.71 39.12 3.11
CA ASP A 326 -21.00 39.62 3.60
C ASP A 326 -21.36 40.99 2.99
N ARG A 327 -20.38 41.87 2.72
CA ARG A 327 -20.61 43.18 2.08
C ARG A 327 -21.08 43.08 0.63
N VAL A 328 -20.64 42.06 -0.10
CA VAL A 328 -21.00 41.85 -1.52
C VAL A 328 -22.03 40.75 -1.74
N ASP A 329 -22.49 40.09 -0.68
CA ASP A 329 -23.44 38.95 -0.72
C ASP A 329 -22.95 37.79 -1.60
N ILE A 330 -21.64 37.51 -1.56
CA ILE A 330 -20.98 36.43 -2.31
C ILE A 330 -20.14 35.61 -1.31
N PRO A 331 -20.24 34.26 -1.30
CA PRO A 331 -19.42 33.45 -0.41
C PRO A 331 -17.93 33.59 -0.72
N VAL A 332 -17.08 33.39 0.30
CA VAL A 332 -15.62 33.49 0.15
C VAL A 332 -15.08 32.56 -0.96
N GLY A 333 -15.68 31.38 -1.14
CA GLY A 333 -15.34 30.46 -2.23
C GLY A 333 -13.85 30.13 -2.28
N ASP A 334 -13.27 30.21 -3.48
CA ASP A 334 -11.85 29.94 -3.75
C ASP A 334 -10.95 31.19 -3.57
N ALA A 335 -11.48 32.26 -2.96
CA ALA A 335 -10.70 33.48 -2.75
C ALA A 335 -9.46 33.22 -1.89
N SER A 336 -8.41 33.99 -2.17
CA SER A 336 -7.16 33.99 -1.41
C SER A 336 -6.85 35.41 -0.93
N ALA A 337 -6.11 35.49 0.17
CA ALA A 337 -5.58 36.74 0.68
C ALA A 337 -4.08 36.84 0.38
N SER A 338 -3.64 38.01 -0.05
CA SER A 338 -2.24 38.37 -0.25
C SER A 338 -1.86 39.43 0.76
N ILE A 339 -0.78 39.17 1.49
CA ILE A 339 -0.18 40.11 2.42
C ILE A 339 1.15 40.56 1.83
N THR A 340 1.23 41.86 1.55
CA THR A 340 2.41 42.52 1.01
C THR A 340 2.53 43.89 1.66
N ARG A 341 3.66 44.56 1.47
CA ARG A 341 3.77 45.98 1.82
C ARG A 341 3.02 46.85 0.81
N SER A 342 2.46 47.96 1.28
CA SER A 342 1.90 48.98 0.41
C SER A 342 3.03 49.69 -0.35
N THR A 343 2.67 50.32 -1.46
CA THR A 343 3.61 51.16 -2.21
C THR A 343 3.97 52.40 -1.39
N ASP A 344 5.23 52.82 -1.49
CA ASP A 344 5.68 54.12 -1.01
C ASP A 344 5.28 55.22 -1.98
N ASP A 345 4.39 56.10 -1.51
CA ASP A 345 3.81 57.20 -2.28
C ASP A 345 4.53 58.55 -2.05
N ASP A 346 5.58 58.59 -1.23
CA ASP A 346 6.39 59.79 -1.02
C ASP A 346 7.35 60.00 -2.21
N ILE A 347 7.05 61.00 -3.05
CA ILE A 347 7.83 61.31 -4.25
C ILE A 347 9.28 61.70 -3.95
N ASP A 348 9.56 62.17 -2.73
CA ASP A 348 10.90 62.57 -2.31
C ASP A 348 11.69 61.40 -1.68
N SER A 349 11.04 60.25 -1.50
CA SER A 349 11.66 59.05 -0.93
C SER A 349 12.54 58.31 -1.95
N PRO A 350 13.71 57.76 -1.53
CA PRO A 350 14.51 56.90 -2.40
C PRO A 350 13.81 55.60 -2.79
N THR A 351 12.73 55.23 -2.09
CA THR A 351 11.91 54.04 -2.33
C THR A 351 10.56 54.35 -2.97
N PHE A 352 10.37 55.57 -3.50
CA PHE A 352 9.15 55.95 -4.22
C PHE A 352 8.78 54.90 -5.28
N THR A 353 7.51 54.48 -5.30
CA THR A 353 6.93 53.40 -6.14
C THR A 353 7.32 51.97 -5.80
N TYR A 354 8.17 51.73 -4.79
CA TYR A 354 8.51 50.38 -4.31
C TYR A 354 7.62 49.97 -3.13
N PRO A 355 7.41 48.66 -2.90
CA PRO A 355 6.55 48.16 -1.83
C PRO A 355 7.29 48.21 -0.47
N THR A 356 7.55 49.41 0.04
CA THR A 356 8.25 49.63 1.33
C THR A 356 7.36 50.31 2.37
N GLY A 357 6.13 50.69 2.00
CA GLY A 357 5.11 51.22 2.92
C GLY A 357 4.61 50.19 3.93
N PRO A 358 3.63 50.51 4.80
CA PRO A 358 3.11 49.57 5.80
C PRO A 358 2.59 48.26 5.20
N PRO A 359 2.74 47.10 5.87
CA PRO A 359 2.09 45.86 5.44
C PRO A 359 0.57 46.02 5.36
N GLN A 360 -0.03 45.33 4.39
CA GLN A 360 -1.47 45.35 4.14
C GLN A 360 -1.96 43.97 3.70
N ILE A 361 -3.21 43.66 4.03
CA ILE A 361 -3.91 42.46 3.63
C ILE A 361 -4.84 42.84 2.46
N VAL A 362 -4.65 42.20 1.31
CA VAL A 362 -5.42 42.44 0.09
C VAL A 362 -6.09 41.14 -0.33
N PHE A 363 -7.36 41.19 -0.66
CA PHE A 363 -8.08 40.04 -1.22
C PHE A 363 -9.20 40.51 -2.14
N SER A 364 -9.75 39.60 -2.92
CA SER A 364 -10.90 39.87 -3.78
C SER A 364 -11.97 38.81 -3.58
N ILE A 365 -13.22 39.23 -3.44
CA ILE A 365 -14.38 38.33 -3.44
C ILE A 365 -15.12 38.53 -4.75
N GLY A 366 -15.49 37.43 -5.41
CA GLY A 366 -16.12 37.49 -6.72
C GLY A 366 -16.69 36.16 -7.18
N ASP A 367 -17.41 36.23 -8.29
CA ASP A 367 -18.02 35.11 -8.99
C ASP A 367 -17.65 35.15 -10.49
N ASP A 368 -18.37 34.38 -11.32
CA ASP A 368 -18.16 34.32 -12.77
C ASP A 368 -18.40 35.67 -13.49
N TYR A 369 -19.01 36.65 -12.83
CA TYR A 369 -19.48 37.91 -13.42
C TYR A 369 -18.74 39.15 -12.89
N GLY A 370 -17.98 39.04 -11.80
CA GLY A 370 -17.18 40.16 -11.29
C GLY A 370 -16.40 39.84 -10.02
N SER A 371 -15.50 40.74 -9.66
CA SER A 371 -14.76 40.70 -8.38
C SER A 371 -14.71 42.08 -7.75
N THR A 372 -14.76 42.12 -6.43
CA THR A 372 -14.60 43.33 -5.60
C THR A 372 -13.34 43.17 -4.78
N PHE A 373 -12.47 44.18 -4.84
CA PHE A 373 -11.20 44.19 -4.14
C PHE A 373 -11.34 44.86 -2.79
N PHE A 374 -10.71 44.26 -1.79
CA PHE A 374 -10.67 44.77 -0.44
C PHE A 374 -9.23 44.91 0.01
N THR A 375 -9.00 45.91 0.86
CA THR A 375 -7.70 46.16 1.50
C THR A 375 -7.92 46.42 2.97
N ALA A 376 -7.06 45.88 3.81
CA ALA A 376 -7.03 46.14 5.24
C ALA A 376 -5.58 46.39 5.68
N PRO A 377 -5.36 47.26 6.69
CA PRO A 377 -4.06 47.42 7.32
C PRO A 377 -3.60 46.10 7.97
N ALA A 378 -2.29 45.99 8.22
CA ALA A 378 -1.70 44.79 8.82
C ALA A 378 -2.32 44.35 10.15
N ASP A 379 -2.85 45.28 10.94
CA ASP A 379 -3.50 45.01 12.23
C ASP A 379 -4.94 44.45 12.08
N GLY A 380 -5.50 44.45 10.86
CA GLY A 380 -6.84 43.97 10.55
C GLY A 380 -7.96 44.79 11.17
N ALA A 381 -7.74 46.09 11.47
CA ALA A 381 -8.70 46.95 12.14
C ALA A 381 -9.84 47.46 11.25
N THR A 382 -9.55 47.88 10.01
CA THR A 382 -10.55 48.47 9.09
C THR A 382 -10.48 47.88 7.70
N LEU A 383 -11.60 47.34 7.21
CA LEU A 383 -11.71 46.83 5.85
C LEU A 383 -12.21 47.91 4.90
N GLU A 384 -11.39 48.25 3.91
CA GLU A 384 -11.69 49.21 2.84
C GLU A 384 -12.03 48.47 1.54
N THR A 385 -12.95 49.03 0.77
CA THR A 385 -13.32 48.53 -0.56
C THR A 385 -12.70 49.45 -1.61
N GLN A 386 -12.00 48.86 -2.58
CA GLN A 386 -11.38 49.62 -3.68
C GLN A 386 -12.30 49.77 -4.89
#